data_AF-A0A5C5WUC8-F1
#
_entry.id   AF-A0A5C5WUC8-F1
#
_cell.length_a   1.000
_cell.length_b   1.000
_cell.length_c   1.000
_cell.angle_alpha   90.00
_cell.angle_beta   90.00
_cell.angle_gamma   90.00
#
_symmetry.space_group_name_H-M   'P 1'
#
loop_
_entity.id
_entity.type
_entity.pdbx_description
1 polymer ?
#
loop_
_entity_poly.entity_id
_entity_poly.type
_entity_poly.pdbx_seq_one_letter_code
_entity_poly.pdbx_strand_id
1 'polypeptide(L)'
;MHQLYILIEETAIGPFTGVELREAALAGVVNWGDVIGAGPDGPWYRASDIGLFDKESKTVLPHPPGTFVPEYFVRNVPGSRESAYQLNELILLAARQRLPHTAELQIRDSNQWQSVHRLLILQACLTNWLRLTDKHSGDTTQPDQSLGFAKATQTQPQDSDNVPAAFMVKASKWTRLKRFLARPQARIGIACGLIALLALVFVIWSNSNTVISQDQIIGQWVAYESAGDDDIATLGIRFSQAGDFVACNATGPSWTGRYELSDFQIDNQGIGTDEPITSTIDQSSSNHLRGNVLRSDGHIRLSGFVKDPPNLAGHAVRDFFVRRDDEHLLVGYPLAVHFDSDGSNTEVAWIRLMRKENVHSGLMSDLAGMDQQVVLDADGSSPRPRHVADAIAVAEEGYEVEFNGKTVTLRQSPAYSKVVTIAWLLDRYGVPDEARPLLPYEIPTLENSEAERLTDANLIRYQELKLVFSRDGSLVYLGIGSKAWMPTIR
;
A
#
# COMPACT_ATOMS: atom_id res chain seq x y z
N MET A 1 13.00 34.16 -12.26
CA MET A 1 13.40 32.94 -11.53
C MET A 1 14.88 33.04 -11.25
N HIS A 2 15.31 32.82 -10.02
CA HIS A 2 16.74 32.71 -9.71
C HIS A 2 17.26 31.39 -10.27
N GLN A 3 18.40 31.46 -10.96
CA GLN A 3 19.13 30.30 -11.45
C GLN A 3 20.13 29.87 -10.38
N LEU A 4 20.22 28.57 -10.14
CA LEU A 4 21.07 27.98 -9.11
C LEU A 4 22.01 26.96 -9.75
N TYR A 5 23.19 26.79 -9.18
CA TYR A 5 24.23 25.88 -9.67
C TYR A 5 24.67 24.97 -8.53
N ILE A 6 24.99 23.71 -8.82
CA ILE A 6 25.62 22.79 -7.86
C ILE A 6 27.11 22.72 -8.21
N LEU A 7 27.98 22.92 -7.23
CA LEU A 7 29.42 22.73 -7.36
C LEU A 7 29.76 21.27 -7.08
N ILE A 8 30.27 20.56 -8.08
CA ILE A 8 30.74 19.19 -7.98
C ILE A 8 32.22 19.18 -8.33
N GLU A 9 33.04 18.78 -7.36
CA GLU A 9 34.50 18.94 -7.43
C GLU A 9 34.87 20.41 -7.67
N GLU A 10 35.23 20.79 -8.90
CA GLU A 10 35.56 22.15 -9.31
C GLU A 10 34.65 22.67 -10.44
N THR A 11 33.60 21.92 -10.79
CA THR A 11 32.71 22.23 -11.91
C THR A 11 31.33 22.67 -11.42
N ALA A 12 30.89 23.84 -11.86
CA ALA A 12 29.53 24.33 -11.64
C ALA A 12 28.55 23.70 -12.64
N ILE A 13 27.60 22.90 -12.16
CA ILE A 13 26.56 22.27 -12.97
C ILE A 13 25.26 23.05 -12.81
N GLY A 14 24.63 23.46 -13.92
CA GLY A 14 23.40 24.25 -13.93
C GLY A 14 23.25 25.06 -15.23
N PRO A 15 22.30 26.01 -15.30
CA PRO A 15 21.45 26.47 -14.21
C PRO A 15 20.27 25.55 -13.91
N PHE A 16 19.86 25.52 -12.64
CA PHE A 16 18.67 24.85 -12.15
C PHE A 16 17.72 25.84 -11.48
N THR A 17 16.44 25.52 -11.46
CA THR A 17 15.43 26.22 -10.66
C THR A 17 15.45 25.70 -9.21
N GLY A 18 14.89 26.49 -8.29
CA GLY A 18 14.69 26.04 -6.91
C GLY A 18 13.78 24.80 -6.80
N VAL A 19 12.84 24.63 -7.74
CA VAL A 19 11.99 23.44 -7.82
C VAL A 19 12.81 22.22 -8.21
N GLU A 20 13.61 22.30 -9.27
CA GLU A 20 14.48 21.19 -9.71
C GLU A 20 15.45 20.75 -8.62
N LEU A 21 16.07 21.69 -7.89
CA LEU A 21 16.99 21.35 -6.80
C LEU A 21 16.30 20.66 -5.62
N ARG A 22 15.10 21.11 -5.25
CA ARG A 22 14.34 20.48 -4.18
C ARG A 22 13.84 19.09 -4.59
N GLU A 23 13.37 18.93 -5.82
CA GLU A 23 13.01 17.62 -6.38
C GLU A 23 14.21 16.67 -6.45
N ALA A 24 15.40 17.19 -6.80
CA ALA A 24 16.64 16.41 -6.77
C ALA A 24 17.06 16.00 -5.35
N ALA A 25 16.85 16.87 -4.36
CA ALA A 25 17.07 16.54 -2.95
C ALA A 25 16.08 15.48 -2.46
N LEU A 26 14.79 15.61 -2.80
CA LEU A 26 13.76 14.61 -2.50
C LEU A 26 14.07 13.25 -3.16
N ALA A 27 14.68 13.26 -4.35
CA ALA A 27 15.16 12.05 -5.03
C ALA A 27 16.47 11.47 -4.45
N GLY A 28 17.11 12.13 -3.48
CA GLY A 28 18.37 11.69 -2.86
C GLY A 28 19.62 11.90 -3.72
N VAL A 29 19.53 12.77 -4.73
CA VAL A 29 20.62 13.13 -5.64
C VAL A 29 21.39 14.36 -5.13
N VAL A 30 20.68 15.30 -4.49
CA VAL A 30 21.29 16.43 -3.78
C VAL A 30 21.26 16.15 -2.27
N ASN A 31 22.36 16.41 -1.58
CA ASN A 31 22.54 16.15 -0.16
C ASN A 31 22.67 17.41 0.69
N TRP A 32 22.51 17.19 1.99
CA TRP A 32 22.70 18.19 3.05
C TRP A 32 24.00 18.99 2.93
N GLY A 33 25.09 18.33 2.54
CA GLY A 33 26.44 18.89 2.46
C GLY A 33 26.82 19.49 1.11
N ASP A 34 25.99 19.32 0.08
CA ASP A 34 26.31 19.77 -1.27
C ASP A 34 26.40 21.29 -1.32
N VAL A 35 27.17 21.80 -2.29
CA VAL A 35 27.48 23.22 -2.39
C VAL A 35 26.70 23.82 -3.57
N ILE A 36 25.90 24.85 -3.29
CA ILE A 36 24.96 25.49 -4.22
C ILE A 36 25.23 26.99 -4.30
N GLY A 37 25.27 27.52 -5.51
CA GLY A 37 25.55 28.94 -5.78
C GLY A 37 24.48 29.60 -6.64
N ALA A 38 24.37 30.92 -6.55
CA ALA A 38 23.47 31.73 -7.37
C ALA A 38 24.03 32.01 -8.79
N GLY A 39 25.25 31.58 -9.06
CA GLY A 39 25.96 31.71 -10.33
C GLY A 39 27.07 30.67 -10.44
N PRO A 40 27.66 30.48 -11.64
CA PRO A 40 28.72 29.51 -11.86
C PRO A 40 30.04 29.88 -11.14
N ASP A 41 30.19 31.13 -10.72
CA ASP A 41 31.36 31.64 -9.99
C ASP A 41 31.10 31.82 -8.48
N GLY A 42 29.93 31.37 -7.99
CA GLY A 42 29.46 31.60 -6.62
C GLY A 42 28.71 32.94 -6.43
N PRO A 43 28.54 33.43 -5.19
CA PRO A 43 28.98 32.82 -3.94
C PRO A 43 28.32 31.46 -3.70
N TRP A 44 29.08 30.58 -3.04
CA TRP A 44 28.72 29.19 -2.79
C TRP A 44 28.23 29.02 -1.34
N TYR A 45 27.11 28.32 -1.17
CA TYR A 45 26.48 28.04 0.12
C TYR A 45 26.24 26.55 0.25
N ARG A 46 26.21 26.00 1.47
CA ARG A 46 25.78 24.61 1.65
C ARG A 46 24.28 24.51 1.39
N ALA A 47 23.84 23.38 0.84
CA ALA A 47 22.43 23.12 0.55
C ALA A 47 21.53 23.25 1.79
N SER A 48 22.08 22.91 2.95
CA SER A 48 21.49 23.08 4.27
C SER A 48 21.27 24.53 4.71
N ASP A 49 22.06 25.47 4.20
CA ASP A 49 21.97 26.88 4.57
C ASP A 49 20.93 27.64 3.72
N ILE A 50 20.49 27.07 2.60
CA ILE A 50 19.58 27.71 1.64
C ILE A 50 18.13 27.19 1.73
N GLY A 51 17.77 26.52 2.82
CA GLY A 51 16.38 26.11 3.10
C GLY A 51 15.89 24.91 2.28
N LEU A 52 16.80 24.08 1.73
CA LEU A 52 16.41 22.80 1.12
C LEU A 52 16.15 21.72 2.15
N PHE A 53 16.80 21.79 3.31
CA PHE A 53 16.73 20.77 4.35
C PHE A 53 16.44 21.38 5.71
N ASP A 54 15.83 20.58 6.58
CA ASP A 54 15.56 20.89 7.96
C ASP A 54 16.83 20.79 8.80
N LYS A 55 17.14 21.84 9.59
CA LYS A 55 18.44 21.97 10.25
C LYS A 55 18.73 20.93 11.31
N GLU A 56 17.70 20.41 11.95
CA GLU A 56 17.84 19.48 13.06
C GLU A 56 17.83 18.04 12.56
N SER A 57 16.81 17.69 11.77
CA SER A 57 16.59 16.32 11.28
C SER A 57 17.43 15.96 10.05
N LYS A 58 18.03 16.95 9.37
CA LYS A 58 18.70 16.81 8.06
C LYS A 58 17.80 16.24 6.97
N THR A 59 16.48 16.26 7.18
CA THR A 59 15.49 15.79 6.20
C THR A 59 15.23 16.88 5.16
N VAL A 60 14.85 16.50 3.94
CA VAL A 60 14.52 17.46 2.88
C VAL A 60 13.19 18.14 3.25
N LEU A 61 13.16 19.47 3.23
CA LEU A 61 11.94 20.22 3.47
C LEU A 61 11.01 20.13 2.24
N PRO A 62 9.68 20.05 2.42
CA PRO A 62 8.73 20.06 1.31
C PRO A 62 8.79 21.40 0.55
N HIS A 63 8.15 21.46 -0.62
CA HIS A 63 7.98 22.73 -1.33
C HIS A 63 7.15 23.72 -0.48
N PRO A 64 7.44 25.03 -0.53
CA PRO A 64 6.58 26.04 0.05
C PRO A 64 5.12 25.91 -0.46
N PRO A 65 4.12 26.20 0.38
CA PRO A 65 2.72 26.21 -0.06
C PRO A 65 2.52 27.09 -1.29
N GLY A 66 1.80 26.56 -2.29
CA GLY A 66 1.53 27.27 -3.55
C GLY A 66 2.62 27.15 -4.62
N THR A 67 3.74 26.47 -4.35
CA THR A 67 4.71 26.14 -5.40
C THR A 67 4.11 25.13 -6.38
N PHE A 68 4.13 25.48 -7.67
CA PHE A 68 3.74 24.58 -8.74
C PHE A 68 4.91 23.67 -9.13
N VAL A 69 4.72 22.35 -8.96
CA VAL A 69 5.64 21.33 -9.45
C VAL A 69 4.98 20.68 -10.68
N PRO A 70 5.56 20.81 -11.88
CA PRO A 70 4.97 20.24 -13.08
C PRO A 70 4.98 18.70 -13.03
N GLU A 71 3.87 18.10 -13.46
CA GLU A 71 3.78 16.68 -13.77
C GLU A 71 4.16 16.43 -15.24
N TYR A 72 4.85 15.32 -15.48
CA TYR A 72 5.37 14.96 -16.80
C TYR A 72 4.81 13.62 -17.26
N PHE A 73 4.20 13.58 -18.43
CA PHE A 73 4.00 12.34 -19.16
C PHE A 73 5.30 11.95 -19.86
N VAL A 74 5.62 10.66 -19.81
CA VAL A 74 6.84 10.12 -20.42
C VAL A 74 6.51 9.03 -21.41
N ARG A 75 7.19 9.07 -22.57
CA ARG A 75 7.15 8.02 -23.58
C ARG A 75 8.54 7.55 -23.96
N ASN A 76 8.60 6.47 -24.74
CA ASN A 76 9.83 5.77 -25.13
C ASN A 76 10.62 5.15 -23.96
N VAL A 77 9.94 4.83 -22.85
CA VAL A 77 10.53 4.08 -21.73
C VAL A 77 10.11 2.60 -21.83
N PRO A 78 11.06 1.66 -22.00
CA PRO A 78 10.75 0.24 -22.13
C PRO A 78 9.90 -0.27 -20.96
N GLY A 79 8.77 -0.90 -21.26
CA GLY A 79 7.89 -1.53 -20.27
C GLY A 79 6.99 -0.57 -19.47
N SER A 80 7.07 0.75 -19.70
CA SER A 80 6.16 1.72 -19.07
C SER A 80 4.95 2.02 -19.96
N ARG A 81 3.76 2.09 -19.36
CA ARG A 81 2.59 2.72 -19.98
C ARG A 81 2.73 4.23 -19.83
N GLU A 82 2.34 5.00 -20.84
CA GLU A 82 2.30 6.46 -20.75
C GLU A 82 1.52 6.87 -19.49
N SER A 83 2.26 7.35 -18.49
CA SER A 83 1.77 7.68 -17.16
C SER A 83 2.39 9.01 -16.73
N ALA A 84 1.70 9.70 -15.83
CA ALA A 84 2.20 10.92 -15.23
C ALA A 84 3.25 10.57 -14.18
N TYR A 85 4.42 11.21 -14.28
CA TYR A 85 5.52 11.11 -13.33
C TYR A 85 5.75 12.47 -12.68
N GLN A 86 6.10 12.44 -11.39
CA GLN A 86 6.65 13.61 -10.71
C GLN A 86 8.12 13.82 -11.11
N LEU A 87 8.64 15.04 -10.97
CA LEU A 87 10.00 15.36 -11.39
C LEU A 87 11.05 14.58 -10.58
N ASN A 88 10.89 14.45 -9.26
CA ASN A 88 11.74 13.62 -8.40
C ASN A 88 11.81 12.16 -8.86
N GLU A 89 10.71 11.56 -9.33
CA GLU A 89 10.69 10.19 -9.86
C GLU A 89 11.52 10.09 -11.14
N LEU A 90 11.40 11.07 -12.04
CA LEU A 90 12.21 11.13 -13.26
C LEU A 90 13.69 11.33 -12.96
N ILE A 91 14.01 12.19 -11.99
CA ILE A 91 15.38 12.39 -11.51
C ILE A 91 15.93 11.07 -10.95
N LEU A 92 15.15 10.35 -10.14
CA LEU A 92 15.55 9.06 -9.58
C LEU A 92 15.78 8.00 -10.68
N LEU A 93 14.92 7.94 -11.70
CA LEU A 93 15.10 7.05 -12.86
C LEU A 93 16.34 7.43 -13.68
N ALA A 94 16.58 8.73 -13.91
CA ALA A 94 17.74 9.22 -14.63
C ALA A 94 19.05 8.93 -13.89
N ALA A 95 19.11 9.21 -12.59
CA ALA A 95 20.28 8.97 -11.76
C ALA A 95 20.62 7.47 -11.62
N ARG A 96 19.62 6.60 -11.76
CA ARG A 96 19.78 5.13 -11.81
C ARG A 96 20.08 4.59 -13.22
N GLN A 97 20.25 5.46 -14.21
CA GLN A 97 20.47 5.08 -15.61
C GLN A 97 19.33 4.19 -16.17
N ARG A 98 18.10 4.38 -15.67
CA ARG A 98 16.89 3.66 -16.10
C ARG A 98 15.99 4.48 -17.03
N LEU A 99 16.23 5.79 -17.11
CA LEU A 99 15.54 6.66 -18.07
C LEU A 99 16.37 6.68 -19.38
N PRO A 100 15.86 6.15 -20.50
CA PRO A 100 16.62 6.12 -21.75
C PRO A 100 16.83 7.53 -22.31
N HIS A 101 17.96 7.77 -22.99
CA HIS A 101 18.26 9.06 -23.64
C HIS A 101 17.25 9.45 -24.74
N THR A 102 16.54 8.46 -25.29
CA THR A 102 15.47 8.65 -26.27
C THR A 102 14.12 8.98 -25.64
N ALA A 103 14.03 9.05 -24.30
CA ALA A 103 12.82 9.45 -23.61
C ALA A 103 12.40 10.87 -23.98
N GLU A 104 11.10 11.05 -24.13
CA GLU A 104 10.48 12.36 -24.34
C GLU A 104 9.47 12.62 -23.23
N LEU A 105 9.38 13.89 -22.86
CA LEU A 105 8.55 14.40 -21.78
C LEU A 105 7.51 15.35 -22.34
N GLN A 106 6.30 15.30 -21.80
CA GLN A 106 5.24 16.27 -22.04
C GLN A 106 4.72 16.77 -20.70
N ILE A 107 4.72 18.08 -20.49
CA ILE A 107 4.09 18.68 -19.29
C ILE A 107 2.58 18.50 -19.41
N ARG A 108 1.88 18.16 -18.32
CA ARG A 108 0.45 17.79 -18.33
C ARG A 108 -0.47 18.72 -19.15
N ASP A 109 -0.23 20.03 -19.14
CA ASP A 109 -1.03 21.04 -19.84
C ASP A 109 -0.40 21.55 -21.15
N SER A 110 0.71 20.94 -21.59
CA SER A 110 1.41 21.29 -22.83
C SER A 110 1.12 20.26 -23.90
N ASN A 111 0.91 20.69 -25.15
CA ASN A 111 0.76 19.78 -26.30
C ASN A 111 2.10 19.41 -26.96
N GLN A 112 3.22 19.84 -26.38
CA GLN A 112 4.55 19.63 -26.96
C GLN A 112 5.34 18.58 -26.19
N TRP A 113 5.72 17.51 -26.90
CA TRP A 113 6.74 16.58 -26.46
C TRP A 113 8.12 17.20 -26.63
N GLN A 114 8.98 17.05 -25.63
CA GLN A 114 10.36 17.51 -25.65
C GLN A 114 11.29 16.39 -25.23
N SER A 115 12.50 16.38 -25.79
CA SER A 115 13.54 15.47 -25.33
C SER A 115 13.82 15.65 -23.83
N VAL A 116 14.04 14.53 -23.12
CA VAL A 116 14.45 14.51 -21.71
C VAL A 116 15.67 15.41 -21.43
N HIS A 117 16.54 15.61 -22.43
CA HIS A 117 17.72 16.47 -22.34
C HIS A 117 17.40 17.97 -22.23
N ARG A 118 16.14 18.40 -22.47
CA ARG A 118 15.76 19.80 -22.26
C ARG A 118 15.63 20.18 -20.78
N LEU A 119 15.44 19.21 -19.89
CA LEU A 119 15.52 19.43 -18.45
C LEU A 119 16.95 19.21 -17.99
N LEU A 120 17.65 20.31 -17.68
CA LEU A 120 19.07 20.28 -17.34
C LEU A 120 19.38 19.36 -16.16
N ILE A 121 18.47 19.26 -15.18
CA ILE A 121 18.64 18.37 -14.03
C ILE A 121 18.65 16.89 -14.44
N LEU A 122 17.80 16.50 -15.39
CA LEU A 122 17.78 15.14 -15.91
C LEU A 122 18.99 14.86 -16.79
N GLN A 123 19.41 15.84 -17.60
CA GLN A 123 20.63 15.73 -18.38
C GLN A 123 21.86 15.51 -17.48
N ALA A 124 21.98 16.28 -16.39
CA ALA A 124 23.06 16.13 -15.41
C ALA A 124 23.07 14.74 -14.75
N CYS A 125 21.90 14.16 -14.47
CA CYS A 125 21.79 12.80 -13.96
C CYS A 125 22.18 11.75 -15.01
N LEU A 126 21.65 11.85 -16.22
CA LEU A 126 21.95 10.93 -17.33
C LEU A 126 23.42 10.92 -17.72
N THR A 127 24.09 12.07 -17.62
CA THR A 127 25.53 12.22 -17.88
C THR A 127 26.40 11.91 -16.66
N ASN A 128 25.82 11.41 -15.57
CA ASN A 128 26.52 10.99 -14.36
C ASN A 128 27.25 12.10 -13.60
N TRP A 129 26.95 13.39 -13.89
CA TRP A 129 27.39 14.51 -13.05
C TRP A 129 26.69 14.48 -11.70
N LEU A 130 25.38 14.20 -11.72
CA LEU A 130 24.57 14.01 -10.53
C LEU A 130 24.23 12.52 -10.37
N ARG A 131 24.56 11.94 -9.22
CA ARG A 131 24.33 10.51 -8.94
C ARG A 131 23.63 10.35 -7.59
N LEU A 132 22.98 9.20 -7.41
CA LEU A 132 22.52 8.82 -6.09
C LEU A 132 23.71 8.71 -5.16
N THR A 133 23.58 9.29 -3.98
CA THR A 133 24.55 9.07 -2.93
C THR A 133 24.22 7.79 -2.21
N ASP A 134 25.20 6.89 -2.14
CA ASP A 134 25.09 5.71 -1.31
C ASP A 134 25.01 6.18 0.14
N LYS A 135 23.80 6.15 0.72
CA LYS A 135 23.55 6.50 2.14
C LYS A 135 24.32 5.60 3.13
N HIS A 136 25.20 4.70 2.68
CA HIS A 136 25.85 3.66 3.48
C HIS A 136 27.38 3.52 3.29
N SER A 137 28.07 4.38 2.54
CA SER A 137 29.54 4.40 2.58
C SER A 137 30.03 5.32 3.70
N GLY A 138 29.78 4.92 4.94
CA GLY A 138 30.54 5.40 6.09
C GLY A 138 31.98 4.87 6.03
N ASP A 139 32.78 5.34 5.08
CA ASP A 139 34.20 5.01 5.00
C ASP A 139 34.98 6.00 5.89
N THR A 140 34.95 5.71 7.18
CA THR A 140 35.91 6.23 8.16
C THR A 140 37.23 5.51 7.97
N THR A 141 38.02 5.93 6.99
CA THR A 141 39.45 5.62 6.96
C THR A 141 40.24 6.81 7.52
N GLN A 142 40.40 6.82 8.85
CA GLN A 142 41.52 7.50 9.50
C GLN A 142 42.39 6.47 10.25
N PRO A 143 43.72 6.64 10.26
CA PRO A 143 44.65 5.59 10.58
C PRO A 143 44.81 5.39 12.09
N ASP A 144 44.68 4.12 12.46
CA ASP A 144 45.34 3.36 13.52
C ASP A 144 46.27 4.15 14.47
N GLN A 145 45.76 4.46 15.66
CA GLN A 145 46.55 4.65 16.87
C GLN A 145 45.77 4.12 18.08
N SER A 146 46.04 2.88 18.51
CA SER A 146 46.00 2.57 19.94
C SER A 146 46.97 1.44 20.31
N LEU A 147 47.99 1.86 21.04
CA LEU A 147 48.77 1.05 21.96
C LEU A 147 47.90 0.64 23.16
N GLY A 148 47.99 -0.62 23.58
CA GLY A 148 48.19 -0.94 25.00
C GLY A 148 47.05 -1.61 25.78
N PHE A 149 47.29 -2.89 26.10
CA PHE A 149 47.11 -3.57 27.40
C PHE A 149 45.74 -3.57 28.13
N ALA A 150 45.15 -4.78 28.25
CA ALA A 150 44.72 -5.40 29.53
C ALA A 150 44.31 -6.87 29.26
N LYS A 151 45.09 -7.89 29.66
CA LYS A 151 45.05 -8.63 30.93
C LYS A 151 43.72 -9.36 31.19
N ALA A 152 43.61 -10.58 30.67
CA ALA A 152 42.56 -11.54 31.04
C ALA A 152 42.82 -12.09 32.45
N THR A 153 41.85 -11.91 33.35
CA THR A 153 41.84 -12.52 34.68
C THR A 153 40.96 -13.77 34.60
N GLN A 154 41.58 -14.92 34.82
CA GLN A 154 40.95 -16.23 34.95
C GLN A 154 40.27 -16.32 36.31
N THR A 155 38.95 -16.53 36.36
CA THR A 155 38.22 -16.80 37.60
C THR A 155 37.82 -18.28 37.63
N GLN A 156 38.35 -19.01 38.61
CA GLN A 156 37.90 -20.36 38.97
C GLN A 156 36.46 -20.33 39.49
N PRO A 157 35.64 -21.37 39.24
CA PRO A 157 34.43 -21.59 40.01
C PRO A 157 34.75 -22.29 41.34
N GLN A 158 34.33 -21.67 42.43
CA GLN A 158 34.21 -22.28 43.75
C GLN A 158 32.98 -23.20 43.78
N ASP A 159 33.20 -24.41 44.29
CA ASP A 159 32.16 -25.33 44.74
C ASP A 159 31.23 -24.65 45.75
N SER A 160 29.92 -24.78 45.51
CA SER A 160 28.90 -24.58 46.54
C SER A 160 28.03 -25.83 46.62
N ASP A 161 28.33 -26.64 47.62
CA ASP A 161 27.42 -27.63 48.18
C ASP A 161 26.20 -26.92 48.76
N ASN A 162 25.00 -27.32 48.34
CA ASN A 162 23.83 -27.60 49.18
C ASN A 162 22.53 -27.62 48.35
N VAL A 163 22.01 -28.81 48.07
CA VAL A 163 20.58 -29.01 47.75
C VAL A 163 20.05 -30.13 48.66
N PRO A 164 18.94 -29.92 49.39
CA PRO A 164 18.39 -30.90 50.30
C PRO A 164 17.72 -32.06 49.55
N ALA A 165 17.94 -33.26 50.09
CA ALA A 165 17.35 -34.50 49.64
C ALA A 165 15.85 -34.55 49.92
N ALA A 166 15.03 -34.57 48.86
CA ALA A 166 13.65 -35.03 48.93
C ALA A 166 13.08 -35.36 47.54
N PHE A 167 13.51 -36.44 46.90
CA PHE A 167 12.71 -37.13 45.87
C PHE A 167 13.16 -38.58 45.71
N MET A 168 12.84 -39.43 46.70
CA MET A 168 13.03 -40.88 46.59
C MET A 168 11.73 -41.53 46.11
N VAL A 169 11.45 -41.42 44.81
CA VAL A 169 10.35 -42.14 44.14
C VAL A 169 10.92 -43.26 43.27
N LYS A 170 10.73 -44.50 43.75
CA LYS A 170 10.71 -45.80 43.04
C LYS A 170 11.88 -46.10 42.07
N ALA A 171 13.00 -46.54 42.65
CA ALA A 171 14.17 -47.13 41.97
C ALA A 171 13.90 -48.42 41.15
N SER A 172 12.71 -49.03 41.22
CA SER A 172 12.41 -50.29 40.50
C SER A 172 12.03 -50.10 39.02
N LYS A 173 11.61 -48.90 38.59
CA LYS A 173 11.36 -48.60 37.16
C LYS A 173 12.64 -48.26 36.40
N TRP A 174 13.65 -47.69 37.07
CA TRP A 174 14.92 -47.27 36.47
C TRP A 174 15.84 -48.43 36.06
N THR A 175 15.81 -49.56 36.79
CA THR A 175 16.62 -50.74 36.43
C THR A 175 16.09 -51.47 35.19
N ARG A 176 14.77 -51.44 34.93
CA ARG A 176 14.19 -51.94 33.68
C ARG A 176 14.53 -51.03 32.49
N LEU A 177 14.51 -49.71 32.69
CA LEU A 177 14.90 -48.73 31.67
C LEU A 177 16.39 -48.88 31.28
N LYS A 178 17.29 -49.09 32.25
CA LYS A 178 18.73 -49.33 32.00
C LYS A 178 18.99 -50.61 31.19
N ARG A 179 18.25 -51.69 31.40
CA ARG A 179 18.38 -52.93 30.58
C ARG A 179 17.79 -52.77 29.18
N PHE A 180 16.72 -51.99 29.03
CA PHE A 180 16.15 -51.69 27.72
C PHE A 180 17.11 -50.81 26.89
N LEU A 181 17.69 -49.78 27.50
CA LEU A 181 18.70 -48.89 26.91
C LEU A 181 20.06 -49.56 26.64
N ALA A 182 20.33 -50.75 27.19
CA ALA A 182 21.56 -51.50 26.91
C ALA A 182 21.51 -52.27 25.58
N ARG A 183 20.32 -52.44 24.97
CA ARG A 183 20.18 -53.10 23.68
C ARG A 183 20.51 -52.10 22.56
N PRO A 184 21.45 -52.43 21.64
CA PRO A 184 21.84 -51.51 20.56
C PRO A 184 20.65 -51.09 19.68
N GLN A 185 19.69 -52.00 19.47
CA GLN A 185 18.45 -51.73 18.72
C GLN A 185 17.57 -50.65 19.39
N ALA A 186 17.49 -50.60 20.72
CA ALA A 186 16.70 -49.60 21.43
C ALA A 186 17.36 -48.20 21.38
N ARG A 187 18.70 -48.14 21.38
CA ARG A 187 19.44 -46.88 21.21
C ARG A 187 19.25 -46.28 19.83
N ILE A 188 19.26 -47.12 18.79
CA ILE A 188 18.99 -46.70 17.41
C ILE A 188 17.56 -46.16 17.31
N GLY A 189 16.57 -46.87 17.86
CA GLY A 189 15.17 -46.41 17.85
C GLY A 189 14.96 -45.06 18.53
N ILE A 190 15.59 -44.83 19.69
CA ILE A 190 15.52 -43.55 20.41
C ILE A 190 16.22 -42.43 19.63
N ALA A 191 17.40 -42.70 19.07
CA ALA A 191 18.13 -41.73 18.25
C ALA A 191 17.31 -41.34 17.00
N CYS A 192 16.71 -42.31 16.30
CA CYS A 192 15.83 -42.04 15.17
C CYS A 192 14.58 -41.24 15.60
N GLY A 193 13.98 -41.55 16.75
CA GLY A 193 12.85 -40.78 17.29
C GLY A 193 13.20 -39.34 17.62
N LEU A 194 14.37 -39.09 18.22
CA LEU A 194 14.89 -37.75 18.51
C LEU A 194 15.20 -36.97 17.23
N ILE A 195 15.81 -37.59 16.23
CA ILE A 195 16.07 -36.97 14.93
C ILE A 195 14.75 -36.61 14.24
N ALA A 196 13.75 -37.51 14.26
CA ALA A 196 12.44 -37.23 13.69
C ALA A 196 11.73 -36.07 14.42
N LEU A 197 11.84 -35.98 15.74
CA LEU A 197 11.30 -34.87 16.53
C LEU A 197 12.01 -33.56 16.20
N LEU A 198 13.34 -33.55 16.13
CA LEU A 198 14.12 -32.37 15.77
C LEU A 198 13.82 -31.91 14.34
N ALA A 199 13.67 -32.85 13.41
CA ALA A 199 13.25 -32.56 12.04
C ALA A 199 11.84 -31.96 12.01
N LEU A 200 10.89 -32.48 12.81
CA LEU A 200 9.54 -31.93 12.92
C LEU A 200 9.56 -30.50 13.49
N VAL A 201 10.32 -30.25 14.57
CA VAL A 201 10.49 -28.91 15.15
C VAL A 201 11.13 -27.95 14.14
N PHE A 202 12.14 -28.41 13.40
CA PHE A 202 12.78 -27.61 12.35
C PHE A 202 11.81 -27.28 11.21
N VAL A 203 10.98 -28.23 10.77
CA VAL A 203 9.96 -28.00 9.74
C VAL A 203 8.90 -27.00 10.23
N ILE A 204 8.43 -27.14 11.47
CA ILE A 204 7.48 -26.19 12.07
C ILE A 204 8.11 -24.78 12.16
N TRP A 205 9.34 -24.70 12.66
CA TRP A 205 10.07 -23.42 12.78
C TRP A 205 10.35 -22.78 11.42
N SER A 206 10.77 -23.58 10.44
CA SER A 206 11.00 -23.12 9.06
C SER A 206 9.71 -22.59 8.46
N ASN A 207 8.60 -23.34 8.57
CA ASN A 207 7.30 -22.91 8.04
C ASN A 207 6.75 -21.67 8.76
N SER A 208 7.02 -21.50 10.05
CA SER A 208 6.59 -20.29 10.78
C SER A 208 7.37 -19.03 10.39
N ASN A 209 8.52 -19.17 9.73
CA ASN A 209 9.39 -18.07 9.31
C ASN A 209 9.36 -17.80 7.80
N THR A 210 8.65 -18.60 7.01
CA THR A 210 8.49 -18.29 5.59
C THR A 210 7.56 -17.10 5.43
N VAL A 211 8.06 -16.03 4.81
CA VAL A 211 7.24 -14.87 4.43
C VAL A 211 6.13 -15.34 3.50
N ILE A 212 4.92 -14.83 3.73
CA ILE A 212 3.77 -15.09 2.88
C ILE A 212 4.08 -14.75 1.41
N SER A 213 3.81 -15.69 0.51
CA SER A 213 4.05 -15.48 -0.91
C SER A 213 2.88 -14.77 -1.59
N GLN A 214 3.15 -14.16 -2.74
CA GLN A 214 2.11 -13.49 -3.54
C GLN A 214 0.96 -14.44 -3.92
N ASP A 215 1.29 -15.70 -4.24
CA ASP A 215 0.31 -16.74 -4.59
C ASP A 215 -0.70 -17.02 -3.46
N GLN A 216 -0.30 -16.81 -2.21
CA GLN A 216 -1.18 -17.04 -1.04
C GLN A 216 -2.20 -15.91 -0.82
N ILE A 217 -1.94 -14.71 -1.36
CA ILE A 217 -2.84 -13.55 -1.20
C ILE A 217 -3.68 -13.28 -2.45
N ILE A 218 -3.30 -13.80 -3.61
CA ILE A 218 -4.06 -13.64 -4.86
C ILE A 218 -5.48 -14.22 -4.71
N GLY A 219 -6.46 -13.42 -5.13
CA GLY A 219 -7.88 -13.77 -5.05
C GLY A 219 -8.74 -12.65 -4.50
N GLN A 220 -9.98 -13.00 -4.17
CA GLN A 220 -10.99 -12.11 -3.61
C GLN A 220 -11.26 -12.49 -2.15
N TRP A 221 -11.34 -11.48 -1.29
CA TRP A 221 -11.43 -11.63 0.15
C TRP A 221 -12.49 -10.68 0.68
N VAL A 222 -13.42 -11.16 1.50
CA VAL A 222 -14.52 -10.35 2.03
C VAL A 222 -14.54 -10.47 3.55
N ALA A 223 -14.52 -9.32 4.23
CA ALA A 223 -14.74 -9.20 5.66
C ALA A 223 -16.24 -9.10 5.94
N TYR A 224 -16.66 -9.74 7.02
CA TYR A 224 -18.04 -9.73 7.49
C TYR A 224 -18.06 -9.27 8.94
N GLU A 225 -19.09 -8.51 9.29
CA GLU A 225 -19.39 -8.11 10.66
C GLU A 225 -20.74 -8.70 11.07
N SER A 226 -20.76 -9.28 12.28
CA SER A 226 -21.98 -9.84 12.84
C SER A 226 -22.91 -8.71 13.28
N ALA A 227 -24.08 -8.62 12.65
CA ALA A 227 -25.09 -7.62 12.93
C ALA A 227 -26.39 -8.31 13.40
N GLY A 228 -26.33 -8.92 14.58
CA GLY A 228 -27.43 -9.74 15.11
C GLY A 228 -27.32 -11.19 14.61
N ASP A 229 -28.36 -11.68 13.94
CA ASP A 229 -28.40 -13.05 13.41
C ASP A 229 -27.78 -13.17 12.00
N ASP A 230 -27.53 -12.04 11.33
CA ASP A 230 -26.99 -11.99 9.97
C ASP A 230 -25.57 -11.39 9.95
N ASP A 231 -24.71 -11.99 9.11
CA ASP A 231 -23.39 -11.46 8.81
C ASP A 231 -23.48 -10.50 7.62
N ILE A 232 -23.00 -9.26 7.80
CA ILE A 232 -23.03 -8.23 6.75
C ILE A 232 -21.62 -8.02 6.22
N ALA A 233 -21.44 -8.09 4.90
CA ALA A 233 -20.16 -7.78 4.27
C ALA A 233 -19.80 -6.30 4.45
N THR A 234 -18.61 -6.00 4.99
CA THR A 234 -18.17 -4.63 5.30
C THR A 234 -17.03 -4.14 4.42
N LEU A 235 -16.18 -5.06 3.96
CA LEU A 235 -15.01 -4.75 3.14
C LEU A 235 -14.69 -5.90 2.20
N GLY A 236 -14.44 -5.59 0.93
CA GLY A 236 -13.92 -6.53 -0.07
C GLY A 236 -12.53 -6.11 -0.54
N ILE A 237 -11.57 -7.03 -0.55
CA ILE A 237 -10.22 -6.82 -1.09
C ILE A 237 -9.90 -7.84 -2.18
N ARG A 238 -9.30 -7.39 -3.28
CA ARG A 238 -8.81 -8.25 -4.35
C ARG A 238 -7.36 -7.95 -4.68
N PHE A 239 -6.55 -9.02 -4.74
CA PHE A 239 -5.18 -8.98 -5.24
C PHE A 239 -5.12 -9.71 -6.58
N SER A 240 -4.62 -9.04 -7.63
CA SER A 240 -4.36 -9.63 -8.94
C SER A 240 -2.92 -10.12 -9.07
N GLN A 241 -2.67 -11.07 -9.96
CA GLN A 241 -1.30 -11.49 -10.33
C GLN A 241 -0.50 -10.36 -10.99
N ALA A 242 -1.18 -9.42 -11.64
CA ALA A 242 -0.54 -8.30 -12.33
C ALA A 242 -0.10 -7.17 -11.38
N GLY A 243 -0.36 -7.31 -10.08
CA GLY A 243 -0.07 -6.27 -9.07
C GLY A 243 -1.19 -5.24 -8.91
N ASP A 244 -2.39 -5.51 -9.44
CA ASP A 244 -3.55 -4.64 -9.22
C ASP A 244 -4.21 -4.96 -7.88
N PHE A 245 -4.71 -3.93 -7.22
CA PHE A 245 -5.39 -4.02 -5.94
C PHE A 245 -6.74 -3.29 -6.00
N VAL A 246 -7.77 -3.90 -5.44
CA VAL A 246 -9.09 -3.28 -5.24
C VAL A 246 -9.44 -3.40 -3.77
N ALA A 247 -9.80 -2.29 -3.13
CA ALA A 247 -10.45 -2.23 -1.83
C ALA A 247 -11.83 -1.60 -2.00
N CYS A 248 -12.87 -2.39 -1.74
CA CYS A 248 -14.27 -1.98 -1.86
C CYS A 248 -14.88 -1.96 -0.46
N ASN A 249 -15.07 -0.77 0.10
CA ASN A 249 -15.73 -0.61 1.40
C ASN A 249 -17.25 -0.59 1.19
N ALA A 250 -18.00 -1.33 2.01
CA ALA A 250 -19.46 -1.32 1.97
C ALA A 250 -20.04 0.08 2.24
N THR A 251 -19.34 0.86 3.07
CA THR A 251 -19.63 2.25 3.39
C THR A 251 -18.37 3.09 3.32
N GLY A 252 -18.46 4.34 2.85
CA GLY A 252 -17.30 5.21 2.70
C GLY A 252 -16.47 4.94 1.44
N PRO A 253 -15.30 5.57 1.29
CA PRO A 253 -14.57 5.59 0.02
C PRO A 253 -13.93 4.24 -0.30
N SER A 254 -14.12 3.77 -1.52
CA SER A 254 -13.43 2.61 -2.10
C SER A 254 -12.25 3.04 -2.97
N TRP A 255 -11.36 2.12 -3.32
CA TRP A 255 -10.16 2.44 -4.08
C TRP A 255 -9.63 1.29 -4.95
N THR A 256 -9.04 1.64 -6.09
CA THR A 256 -8.37 0.72 -7.02
C THR A 256 -7.03 1.31 -7.41
N GLY A 257 -5.98 0.49 -7.39
CA GLY A 257 -4.64 0.89 -7.79
C GLY A 257 -3.70 -0.30 -7.84
N ARG A 258 -2.47 -0.12 -7.38
CA ARG A 258 -1.44 -1.18 -7.41
C ARG A 258 -0.90 -1.51 -6.03
N TYR A 259 -0.41 -2.73 -5.90
CA TYR A 259 0.27 -3.19 -4.69
C TYR A 259 1.65 -3.76 -5.02
N GLU A 260 2.56 -3.64 -4.06
CA GLU A 260 3.84 -4.33 -4.01
C GLU A 260 3.91 -5.12 -2.71
N LEU A 261 4.13 -6.44 -2.82
CA LEU A 261 4.41 -7.29 -1.67
C LEU A 261 5.92 -7.31 -1.43
N SER A 262 6.32 -6.93 -0.23
CA SER A 262 7.71 -6.87 0.20
C SER A 262 7.90 -7.61 1.52
N ASP A 263 9.11 -8.08 1.74
CA ASP A 263 9.50 -8.66 3.03
C ASP A 263 9.56 -7.54 4.06
N PHE A 264 8.80 -7.67 5.14
CA PHE A 264 8.92 -6.74 6.26
C PHE A 264 10.21 -7.06 7.03
N GLN A 265 11.23 -6.22 6.87
CA GLN A 265 12.40 -6.31 7.71
C GLN A 265 12.11 -5.62 9.04
N ILE A 266 11.84 -6.42 10.07
CA ILE A 266 11.87 -5.94 11.45
C ILE A 266 13.31 -5.50 11.72
N ASP A 267 13.50 -4.20 11.90
CA ASP A 267 14.80 -3.68 12.28
C ASP A 267 15.08 -4.14 13.71
N ASN A 268 16.01 -5.09 13.85
CA ASN A 268 16.48 -5.57 15.14
C ASN A 268 17.59 -4.67 15.70
N GLN A 269 17.92 -3.55 15.04
CA GLN A 269 18.77 -2.54 15.66
C GLN A 269 17.95 -1.82 16.72
N GLY A 270 18.05 -2.33 17.95
CA GLY A 270 17.51 -1.65 19.12
C GLY A 270 17.98 -0.20 19.13
N ILE A 271 17.03 0.72 19.27
CA ILE A 271 17.37 2.09 19.68
C ILE A 271 17.92 1.88 21.09
N GLY A 272 19.20 2.19 21.33
CA GLY A 272 19.89 1.92 22.61
C GLY A 272 19.36 2.78 23.77
N THR A 273 18.05 2.77 24.00
CA THR A 273 17.31 3.48 25.01
C THR A 273 17.06 2.54 26.17
N ASP A 274 17.40 2.99 27.38
CA ASP A 274 17.18 2.22 28.61
C ASP A 274 15.69 2.06 28.97
N GLU A 275 14.81 2.87 28.35
CA GLU A 275 13.36 2.83 28.55
C GLU A 275 12.62 2.50 27.26
N PRO A 276 11.55 1.67 27.32
CA PRO A 276 10.75 1.33 26.15
C PRO A 276 9.97 2.56 25.65
N ILE A 277 10.08 2.85 24.35
CA ILE A 277 9.38 3.96 23.69
C ILE A 277 8.22 3.38 22.90
N THR A 278 7.01 3.93 23.08
CA THR A 278 5.84 3.56 22.27
C THR A 278 5.36 4.76 21.47
N SER A 279 5.30 4.62 20.16
CA SER A 279 4.68 5.59 19.24
C SER A 279 3.32 5.07 18.82
N THR A 280 2.24 5.79 19.17
CA THR A 280 0.88 5.44 18.74
C THR A 280 0.57 6.07 17.40
N ILE A 281 0.02 5.29 16.48
CA ILE A 281 -0.30 5.65 15.11
C ILE A 281 -1.82 5.78 14.93
N ASP A 282 -2.57 4.77 15.36
CA ASP A 282 -4.03 4.69 15.17
C ASP A 282 -4.72 3.91 16.30
N GLN A 283 -6.06 3.79 16.24
CA GLN A 283 -6.89 3.05 17.17
C GLN A 283 -7.60 1.88 16.48
N SER A 284 -7.71 0.76 17.18
CA SER A 284 -8.42 -0.42 16.70
C SER A 284 -9.93 -0.22 16.81
N SER A 285 -10.67 -0.57 15.75
CA SER A 285 -12.11 -0.81 15.87
C SER A 285 -12.38 -2.03 16.75
N SER A 286 -13.55 -2.08 17.38
CA SER A 286 -13.90 -3.10 18.39
C SER A 286 -14.00 -4.53 17.85
N ASN A 287 -14.22 -4.66 16.54
CA ASN A 287 -14.35 -5.91 15.81
C ASN A 287 -13.03 -6.39 15.19
N HIS A 288 -11.95 -5.60 15.26
CA HIS A 288 -10.64 -5.96 14.73
C HIS A 288 -9.80 -6.71 15.77
N LEU A 289 -9.03 -7.70 15.32
CA LEU A 289 -8.16 -8.49 16.20
C LEU A 289 -6.85 -7.74 16.42
N ARG A 290 -6.46 -7.48 17.67
CA ARG A 290 -5.16 -6.86 17.97
C ARG A 290 -4.06 -7.92 18.04
N GLY A 291 -2.90 -7.62 17.49
CA GLY A 291 -1.72 -8.48 17.62
C GLY A 291 -0.47 -7.88 17.00
N ASN A 292 0.67 -8.50 17.25
CA ASN A 292 1.94 -8.05 16.70
C ASN A 292 2.17 -8.59 15.29
N VAL A 293 2.96 -7.84 14.51
CA VAL A 293 3.51 -8.29 13.23
C VAL A 293 4.55 -9.38 13.49
N LEU A 294 4.46 -10.47 12.74
CA LEU A 294 5.40 -11.59 12.74
C LEU A 294 6.33 -11.50 11.54
N ARG A 295 7.48 -12.16 11.62
CA ARG A 295 8.44 -12.23 10.50
C ARG A 295 7.89 -12.92 9.25
N SER A 296 6.90 -13.80 9.41
CA SER A 296 6.22 -14.47 8.29
C SER A 296 5.12 -13.62 7.63
N ASP A 297 4.77 -12.47 8.22
CA ASP A 297 3.78 -11.58 7.64
C ASP A 297 4.37 -10.85 6.43
N GLY A 298 3.53 -10.62 5.44
CA GLY A 298 3.87 -9.83 4.27
C GLY A 298 3.60 -8.36 4.53
N HIS A 299 4.41 -7.49 3.94
CA HIS A 299 4.16 -6.05 3.95
C HIS A 299 3.74 -5.58 2.56
N ILE A 300 2.53 -5.04 2.47
CA ILE A 300 1.94 -4.52 1.26
C ILE A 300 2.12 -3.00 1.23
N ARG A 301 2.76 -2.51 0.17
CA ARG A 301 2.79 -1.08 -0.16
C ARG A 301 1.81 -0.80 -1.28
N LEU A 302 0.91 0.16 -1.05
CA LEU A 302 -0.03 0.61 -2.07
C LEU A 302 0.57 1.76 -2.88
N SER A 303 0.21 1.82 -4.16
CA SER A 303 0.64 2.87 -5.08
C SER A 303 -0.45 3.21 -6.11
N GLY A 304 -0.31 4.36 -6.77
CA GLY A 304 -1.26 4.83 -7.79
C GLY A 304 -2.40 5.70 -7.25
N PHE A 305 -2.32 6.19 -6.01
CA PHE A 305 -3.21 7.24 -5.48
C PHE A 305 -2.54 8.62 -5.59
N VAL A 306 -3.34 9.65 -5.91
CA VAL A 306 -2.84 11.00 -6.20
C VAL A 306 -2.64 11.83 -4.93
N LYS A 307 -3.50 11.65 -3.91
CA LYS A 307 -3.50 12.51 -2.73
C LYS A 307 -3.80 11.76 -1.44
N ASP A 308 -5.00 11.20 -1.35
CA ASP A 308 -5.46 10.55 -0.13
C ASP A 308 -5.21 9.03 -0.23
N PRO A 309 -4.67 8.42 0.83
CA PRO A 309 -4.51 6.97 0.89
C PRO A 309 -5.88 6.28 0.85
N PRO A 310 -5.95 5.05 0.34
CA PRO A 310 -7.16 4.24 0.44
C PRO A 310 -7.55 3.97 1.89
N ASN A 311 -8.85 3.82 2.12
CA ASN A 311 -9.37 3.39 3.41
C ASN A 311 -9.57 1.86 3.42
N LEU A 312 -9.13 1.21 4.49
CA LEU A 312 -9.48 -0.17 4.81
C LEU A 312 -10.35 -0.18 6.06
N ALA A 313 -11.63 -0.54 5.92
CA ALA A 313 -12.60 -0.54 7.01
C ALA A 313 -12.64 0.80 7.78
N GLY A 314 -12.56 1.92 7.04
CA GLY A 314 -12.58 3.27 7.62
C GLY A 314 -11.22 3.84 8.03
N HIS A 315 -10.13 3.07 7.96
CA HIS A 315 -8.78 3.51 8.33
C HIS A 315 -7.94 3.83 7.09
N ALA A 316 -7.39 5.03 7.03
CA ALA A 316 -6.52 5.50 5.96
C ALA A 316 -5.16 4.79 6.00
N VAL A 317 -4.81 4.03 4.95
CA VAL A 317 -3.56 3.25 4.91
C VAL A 317 -2.79 3.43 3.61
N ARG A 318 -1.48 3.63 3.73
CA ARG A 318 -0.54 3.63 2.57
C ARG A 318 0.11 2.26 2.41
N ASP A 319 0.29 1.61 3.54
CA ASP A 319 0.90 0.33 3.74
C ASP A 319 0.13 -0.44 4.80
N PHE A 320 0.15 -1.76 4.69
CA PHE A 320 -0.49 -2.65 5.63
C PHE A 320 0.19 -4.02 5.60
N PHE A 321 -0.12 -4.83 6.61
CA PHE A 321 0.42 -6.17 6.77
C PHE A 321 -0.59 -7.22 6.32
N VAL A 322 -0.10 -8.34 5.82
CA VAL A 322 -0.93 -9.48 5.42
C VAL A 322 -0.44 -10.76 6.08
N ARG A 323 -1.37 -11.54 6.62
CA ARG A 323 -1.13 -12.87 7.19
C ARG A 323 -2.16 -13.85 6.65
N ARG A 324 -1.75 -15.07 6.36
CA ARG A 324 -2.67 -16.17 6.01
C ARG A 324 -2.88 -17.05 7.23
N ASP A 325 -4.14 -17.30 7.56
CA ASP A 325 -4.55 -18.26 8.59
C ASP A 325 -5.52 -19.26 7.94
N ASP A 326 -4.97 -20.36 7.42
CA ASP A 326 -5.68 -21.42 6.69
C ASP A 326 -6.60 -20.88 5.59
N GLU A 327 -7.87 -20.67 5.91
CA GLU A 327 -8.93 -20.18 5.01
C GLU A 327 -9.08 -18.65 5.01
N HIS A 328 -8.49 -17.95 5.97
CA HIS A 328 -8.63 -16.50 6.17
C HIS A 328 -7.41 -15.71 5.77
N LEU A 329 -7.65 -14.56 5.15
CA LEU A 329 -6.61 -13.55 4.98
C LEU A 329 -6.82 -12.53 6.09
N LEU A 330 -5.79 -12.25 6.86
CA LEU A 330 -5.77 -11.16 7.82
C LEU A 330 -5.08 -9.98 7.17
N VAL A 331 -5.71 -8.82 7.19
CA VAL A 331 -5.15 -7.55 6.70
C VAL A 331 -5.03 -6.60 7.88
N GLY A 332 -3.81 -6.21 8.22
CA GLY A 332 -3.46 -5.49 9.44
C GLY A 332 -2.97 -4.08 9.18
N TYR A 333 -3.58 -3.07 9.81
CA TYR A 333 -3.06 -1.70 9.80
C TYR A 333 -2.35 -1.37 11.12
N PRO A 334 -1.28 -0.56 11.09
CA PRO A 334 -0.47 -0.28 12.28
C PRO A 334 -1.22 0.56 13.31
N LEU A 335 -1.18 0.10 14.57
CA LEU A 335 -1.73 0.81 15.73
C LEU A 335 -0.62 1.53 16.50
N ALA A 336 0.49 0.86 16.74
CA ALA A 336 1.61 1.39 17.50
C ALA A 336 2.92 0.69 17.14
N VAL A 337 4.04 1.38 17.35
CA VAL A 337 5.37 0.79 17.30
C VAL A 337 6.01 0.91 18.68
N HIS A 338 6.42 -0.23 19.22
CA HIS A 338 7.14 -0.35 20.48
C HIS A 338 8.61 -0.54 20.18
N PHE A 339 9.46 0.29 20.77
CA PHE A 339 10.91 0.17 20.72
C PHE A 339 11.40 -0.21 22.11
N ASP A 340 12.19 -1.28 22.18
CA ASP A 340 12.85 -1.74 23.40
C ASP A 340 14.32 -2.12 23.11
N SER A 341 15.00 -2.67 24.11
CA SER A 341 16.39 -3.11 23.98
C SER A 341 16.58 -4.23 22.96
N ASP A 342 15.54 -4.99 22.65
CA ASP A 342 15.57 -6.18 21.80
C ASP A 342 15.18 -5.86 20.35
N GLY A 343 14.60 -4.68 20.10
CA GLY A 343 14.35 -4.14 18.77
C GLY A 343 13.08 -3.30 18.67
N SER A 344 12.46 -3.34 17.49
CA SER A 344 11.14 -2.75 17.25
C SER A 344 10.08 -3.82 17.08
N ASN A 345 8.90 -3.58 17.62
CA ASN A 345 7.73 -4.45 17.48
C ASN A 345 6.50 -3.60 17.12
N THR A 346 5.86 -3.95 16.00
CA THR A 346 4.69 -3.22 15.51
C THR A 346 3.42 -3.95 15.94
N GLU A 347 2.59 -3.27 16.72
CA GLU A 347 1.22 -3.70 17.01
C GLU A 347 0.30 -3.26 15.87
N VAL A 348 -0.56 -4.18 15.41
CA VAL A 348 -1.52 -3.94 14.32
C VAL A 348 -2.93 -4.39 14.71
N ALA A 349 -3.93 -3.79 14.05
CA ALA A 349 -5.31 -4.24 14.08
C ALA A 349 -5.59 -5.05 12.81
N TRP A 350 -5.84 -6.35 12.98
CA TRP A 350 -6.12 -7.32 11.94
C TRP A 350 -7.61 -7.41 11.63
N ILE A 351 -7.95 -7.17 10.37
CA ILE A 351 -9.26 -7.42 9.78
C ILE A 351 -9.25 -8.84 9.23
N ARG A 352 -10.21 -9.67 9.63
CA ARG A 352 -10.34 -11.05 9.13
C ARG A 352 -11.20 -11.08 7.87
N LEU A 353 -10.64 -11.57 6.77
CA LEU A 353 -11.35 -11.73 5.51
C LEU A 353 -11.47 -13.21 5.14
N MET A 354 -12.65 -13.60 4.66
CA MET A 354 -12.95 -14.92 4.13
C MET A 354 -12.74 -14.94 2.61
N ARG A 355 -12.22 -16.06 2.08
CA ARG A 355 -12.06 -16.21 0.64
C ARG A 355 -13.41 -16.21 -0.05
N LYS A 356 -13.56 -15.45 -1.13
CA LYS A 356 -14.71 -15.53 -2.04
C LYS A 356 -14.26 -16.15 -3.35
N GLU A 357 -14.93 -17.23 -3.75
CA GLU A 357 -14.74 -17.78 -5.08
C GLU A 357 -15.30 -16.80 -6.13
N ASN A 358 -14.70 -16.76 -7.33
CA ASN A 358 -15.09 -15.82 -8.37
C ASN A 358 -16.53 -16.12 -8.84
N VAL A 359 -17.49 -15.33 -8.37
CA VAL A 359 -18.90 -15.41 -8.79
C VAL A 359 -19.26 -14.08 -9.44
N HIS A 360 -18.85 -13.87 -10.69
CA HIS A 360 -19.29 -12.68 -11.45
C HIS A 360 -20.33 -13.04 -12.51
N SER A 361 -20.70 -14.30 -12.64
CA SER A 361 -21.74 -14.73 -13.57
C SER A 361 -23.12 -14.39 -13.01
N GLY A 362 -23.97 -13.75 -13.82
CA GLY A 362 -25.39 -13.59 -13.52
C GLY A 362 -25.80 -12.30 -12.81
N LEU A 363 -24.86 -11.42 -12.42
CA LEU A 363 -25.20 -10.14 -11.75
C LEU A 363 -26.29 -9.37 -12.50
N MET A 364 -26.13 -9.19 -13.81
CA MET A 364 -27.10 -8.47 -14.63
C MET A 364 -28.49 -9.14 -14.61
N SER A 365 -28.53 -10.47 -14.76
CA SER A 365 -29.77 -11.24 -14.74
C SER A 365 -30.46 -11.18 -13.37
N ASP A 366 -29.69 -11.24 -12.29
CA ASP A 366 -30.21 -11.17 -10.92
C ASP A 366 -30.78 -9.79 -10.63
N LEU A 367 -30.08 -8.71 -11.01
CA LEU A 367 -30.58 -7.34 -10.85
C LEU A 367 -31.83 -7.07 -11.71
N ALA A 368 -31.89 -7.62 -12.93
CA ALA A 368 -33.06 -7.53 -13.79
C ALA A 368 -34.26 -8.34 -13.26
N GLY A 369 -33.99 -9.41 -12.52
CA GLY A 369 -35.00 -10.30 -11.93
C GLY A 369 -35.42 -9.94 -10.50
N MET A 370 -34.90 -8.85 -9.92
CA MET A 370 -35.26 -8.45 -8.54
C MET A 370 -36.71 -8.01 -8.44
N ASP A 371 -37.44 -8.67 -7.53
CA ASP A 371 -38.82 -8.31 -7.21
C ASP A 371 -38.94 -6.90 -6.64
N GLN A 372 -40.01 -6.23 -7.03
CA GLN A 372 -40.31 -4.83 -6.73
C GLN A 372 -40.56 -4.61 -5.23
N GLN A 373 -39.56 -4.17 -4.47
CA GLN A 373 -39.82 -3.49 -3.20
C GLN A 373 -39.77 -1.99 -3.40
N VAL A 374 -40.95 -1.39 -3.61
CA VAL A 374 -41.12 0.06 -3.64
C VAL A 374 -40.91 0.59 -2.22
N VAL A 375 -39.77 1.20 -1.94
CA VAL A 375 -39.65 2.08 -0.77
C VAL A 375 -40.22 3.43 -1.18
N LEU A 376 -41.51 3.65 -0.91
CA LEU A 376 -42.12 4.97 -1.00
C LEU A 376 -41.52 5.82 0.12
N ASP A 377 -40.70 6.81 -0.22
CA ASP A 377 -40.41 7.89 0.72
C ASP A 377 -41.74 8.61 1.03
N ALA A 378 -42.09 8.70 2.30
CA ALA A 378 -43.41 9.14 2.79
C ALA A 378 -43.77 10.58 2.39
N ASP A 379 -42.78 11.39 1.98
CA ASP A 379 -42.95 12.82 1.70
C ASP A 379 -43.38 13.15 0.27
N GLY A 380 -43.45 12.16 -0.65
CA GLY A 380 -44.06 12.33 -1.98
C GLY A 380 -43.43 13.38 -2.90
N SER A 381 -42.36 14.06 -2.47
CA SER A 381 -41.71 15.18 -3.16
C SER A 381 -40.42 14.82 -3.88
N SER A 382 -39.91 13.59 -3.72
CA SER A 382 -38.73 13.13 -4.44
C SER A 382 -39.10 12.41 -5.75
N PRO A 383 -38.27 12.52 -6.81
CA PRO A 383 -38.46 11.77 -8.03
C PRO A 383 -38.63 10.29 -7.69
N ARG A 384 -39.65 9.66 -8.27
CA ARG A 384 -39.98 8.25 -7.99
C ARG A 384 -38.73 7.42 -8.31
N PRO A 385 -38.11 6.75 -7.33
CA PRO A 385 -36.97 5.89 -7.61
C PRO A 385 -37.38 4.88 -8.68
N ARG A 386 -36.66 4.85 -9.81
CA ARG A 386 -36.87 3.82 -10.83
C ARG A 386 -36.38 2.50 -10.26
N HIS A 387 -37.17 1.44 -10.44
CA HIS A 387 -36.76 0.10 -10.06
C HIS A 387 -35.44 -0.26 -10.75
N VAL A 388 -34.59 -1.04 -10.09
CA VAL A 388 -33.30 -1.46 -10.66
C VAL A 388 -33.49 -2.19 -11.98
N ALA A 389 -34.52 -3.06 -12.07
CA ALA A 389 -34.88 -3.75 -13.31
C ALA A 389 -35.30 -2.79 -14.44
N ASP A 390 -36.12 -1.77 -14.13
CA ASP A 390 -36.53 -0.76 -15.11
C ASP A 390 -35.33 0.10 -15.56
N ALA A 391 -34.46 0.45 -14.62
CA ALA A 391 -33.24 1.20 -14.90
C ALA A 391 -32.28 0.40 -15.79
N ILE A 392 -32.19 -0.92 -15.59
CA ILE A 392 -31.48 -1.84 -16.47
C ILE A 392 -32.10 -1.81 -17.88
N ALA A 393 -33.40 -2.01 -18.01
CA ALA A 393 -34.07 -2.02 -19.31
C ALA A 393 -33.85 -0.71 -20.09
N VAL A 394 -33.93 0.43 -19.40
CA VAL A 394 -33.64 1.76 -19.98
C VAL A 394 -32.17 1.89 -20.37
N ALA A 395 -31.23 1.42 -19.55
CA ALA A 395 -29.81 1.46 -19.87
C ALA A 395 -29.45 0.54 -21.05
N GLU A 396 -30.13 -0.60 -21.20
CA GLU A 396 -29.97 -1.52 -22.33
C GLU A 396 -30.46 -0.92 -23.64
N GLU A 397 -31.64 -0.30 -23.63
CA GLU A 397 -32.20 0.43 -24.78
C GLU A 397 -31.29 1.62 -25.14
N GLY A 398 -30.83 2.34 -24.11
CA GLY A 398 -30.07 3.56 -24.24
C GLY A 398 -30.92 4.73 -24.73
N TYR A 399 -30.37 5.93 -24.64
CA TYR A 399 -31.03 7.14 -25.14
C TYR A 399 -30.03 8.05 -25.84
N GLU A 400 -30.49 8.73 -26.88
CA GLU A 400 -29.66 9.61 -27.68
C GLU A 400 -29.56 11.00 -27.04
N VAL A 401 -28.32 11.50 -26.91
CA VAL A 401 -28.03 12.86 -26.45
C VAL A 401 -27.11 13.54 -27.47
N GLU A 402 -27.41 14.79 -27.79
CA GLU A 402 -26.52 15.60 -28.62
C GLU A 402 -25.40 16.19 -27.76
N PHE A 403 -24.15 15.84 -28.09
CA PHE A 403 -22.95 16.34 -27.42
C PHE A 403 -21.97 16.86 -28.45
N ASN A 404 -21.63 18.16 -28.39
CA ASN A 404 -20.77 18.84 -29.37
C ASN A 404 -21.20 18.62 -30.84
N GLY A 405 -22.51 18.68 -31.11
CA GLY A 405 -23.08 18.49 -32.45
C GLY A 405 -23.02 17.05 -32.96
N LYS A 406 -22.74 16.07 -32.08
CA LYS A 406 -22.80 14.64 -32.38
C LYS A 406 -23.82 13.95 -31.48
N THR A 407 -24.69 13.15 -32.08
CA THR A 407 -25.59 12.27 -31.34
C THR A 407 -24.78 11.11 -30.75
N VAL A 408 -24.85 10.94 -29.43
CA VAL A 408 -24.22 9.85 -28.69
C VAL A 408 -25.32 9.09 -27.96
N THR A 409 -25.34 7.77 -28.09
CA THR A 409 -26.23 6.90 -27.31
C THR A 409 -25.62 6.65 -25.93
N LEU A 410 -26.29 7.12 -24.88
CA LEU A 410 -25.93 6.86 -23.50
C LEU A 410 -26.70 5.63 -23.00
N ARG A 411 -25.99 4.69 -22.36
CA ARG A 411 -26.54 3.43 -21.83
C ARG A 411 -26.51 3.42 -20.32
N GLN A 412 -27.34 4.27 -19.72
CA GLN A 412 -27.32 4.51 -18.28
C GLN A 412 -28.68 5.00 -17.78
N SER A 413 -28.96 4.84 -16.49
CA SER A 413 -30.22 5.28 -15.86
C SER A 413 -30.05 5.48 -14.36
N PRO A 414 -30.77 6.43 -13.74
CA PRO A 414 -31.01 6.44 -12.30
C PRO A 414 -31.64 5.12 -11.86
N ALA A 415 -31.19 4.58 -10.72
CA ALA A 415 -31.51 3.21 -10.27
C ALA A 415 -31.60 3.08 -8.74
N TYR A 416 -32.05 4.13 -8.06
CA TYR A 416 -32.06 4.21 -6.61
C TYR A 416 -32.56 2.94 -5.93
N SER A 417 -31.74 2.33 -5.08
CA SER A 417 -32.09 1.13 -4.33
C SER A 417 -31.37 1.08 -2.99
N LYS A 418 -32.16 0.91 -1.92
CA LYS A 418 -31.67 0.58 -0.57
C LYS A 418 -31.51 -0.93 -0.36
N VAL A 419 -32.01 -1.74 -1.28
CA VAL A 419 -31.87 -3.21 -1.26
C VAL A 419 -30.56 -3.62 -1.90
N VAL A 420 -30.24 -3.03 -3.06
CA VAL A 420 -28.97 -3.25 -3.75
C VAL A 420 -27.94 -2.32 -3.14
N THR A 421 -27.20 -2.83 -2.17
CA THR A 421 -26.10 -2.11 -1.51
C THR A 421 -24.75 -2.68 -1.92
N ILE A 422 -23.66 -1.96 -1.63
CA ILE A 422 -22.30 -2.50 -1.79
C ILE A 422 -22.11 -3.78 -0.96
N ALA A 423 -22.61 -3.79 0.29
CA ALA A 423 -22.57 -4.97 1.16
C ALA A 423 -23.24 -6.19 0.50
N TRP A 424 -24.44 -5.99 -0.07
CA TRP A 424 -25.16 -7.05 -0.78
C TRP A 424 -24.38 -7.57 -2.00
N LEU A 425 -23.72 -6.68 -2.76
CA LEU A 425 -22.90 -7.08 -3.90
C LEU A 425 -21.62 -7.83 -3.49
N LEU A 426 -20.95 -7.39 -2.43
CA LEU A 426 -19.77 -8.06 -1.88
C LEU A 426 -20.11 -9.47 -1.39
N ASP A 427 -21.22 -9.60 -0.67
CA ASP A 427 -21.69 -10.90 -0.21
C ASP A 427 -22.04 -11.83 -1.38
N ARG A 428 -22.75 -11.35 -2.40
CA ARG A 428 -23.25 -12.23 -3.46
C ARG A 428 -22.27 -12.50 -4.60
N TYR A 429 -21.49 -11.49 -5.00
CA TYR A 429 -20.61 -11.55 -6.18
C TYR A 429 -19.13 -11.37 -5.89
N GLY A 430 -18.77 -11.07 -4.64
CA GLY A 430 -17.39 -10.80 -4.25
C GLY A 430 -16.94 -9.40 -4.64
N VAL A 431 -15.64 -9.24 -4.81
CA VAL A 431 -14.97 -7.94 -4.97
C VAL A 431 -15.04 -7.50 -6.42
N PRO A 432 -15.40 -6.23 -6.70
CA PRO A 432 -15.54 -5.72 -8.07
C PRO A 432 -14.22 -5.66 -8.83
N ASP A 433 -14.33 -5.42 -10.13
CA ASP A 433 -13.18 -5.19 -11.01
C ASP A 433 -12.48 -3.85 -10.75
N GLU A 434 -13.27 -2.86 -10.34
CA GLU A 434 -12.83 -1.51 -10.01
C GLU A 434 -13.80 -0.95 -8.96
N ALA A 435 -13.26 -0.27 -7.96
CA ALA A 435 -14.00 0.49 -6.98
C ALA A 435 -13.19 1.75 -6.66
N ARG A 436 -13.78 2.94 -6.76
CA ARG A 436 -13.09 4.21 -6.51
C ARG A 436 -14.09 5.33 -6.21
N PRO A 437 -13.65 6.48 -5.70
CA PRO A 437 -14.52 7.64 -5.60
C PRO A 437 -15.02 8.06 -6.99
N LEU A 438 -16.27 8.48 -7.06
CA LEU A 438 -16.85 9.08 -8.25
C LEU A 438 -16.17 10.43 -8.51
N LEU A 439 -15.65 10.62 -9.72
CA LEU A 439 -14.94 11.85 -10.04
C LEU A 439 -15.94 12.94 -10.42
N PRO A 440 -15.62 14.24 -10.17
CA PRO A 440 -16.56 15.33 -10.42
C PRO A 440 -17.12 15.40 -11.85
N TYR A 441 -16.32 15.00 -12.84
CA TYR A 441 -16.73 14.99 -14.26
C TYR A 441 -17.50 13.73 -14.68
N GLU A 442 -17.63 12.74 -13.80
CA GLU A 442 -18.41 11.52 -14.02
C GLU A 442 -19.78 11.59 -13.36
N ILE A 443 -20.04 12.64 -12.58
CA ILE A 443 -21.32 12.89 -11.94
C ILE A 443 -22.39 13.02 -13.04
N PRO A 444 -23.38 12.11 -13.11
CA PRO A 444 -24.47 12.25 -14.06
C PRO A 444 -25.25 13.53 -13.79
N THR A 445 -25.75 14.17 -14.84
CA THR A 445 -26.58 15.36 -14.72
C THR A 445 -27.93 14.97 -14.11
N LEU A 446 -28.03 15.08 -12.79
CA LEU A 446 -29.25 14.84 -12.01
C LEU A 446 -29.88 16.18 -11.57
N GLU A 447 -31.14 16.15 -11.12
CA GLU A 447 -31.77 17.34 -10.53
C GLU A 447 -31.04 17.75 -9.24
N ASN A 448 -31.01 19.05 -8.89
CA ASN A 448 -30.15 19.58 -7.81
C ASN A 448 -30.26 18.83 -6.47
N SER A 449 -31.44 18.35 -6.09
CA SER A 449 -31.66 17.58 -4.85
C SER A 449 -31.04 16.18 -4.86
N GLU A 450 -30.79 15.63 -6.05
CA GLU A 450 -30.19 14.31 -6.24
C GLU A 450 -28.66 14.39 -6.32
N ALA A 451 -28.12 15.50 -6.81
CA ALA A 451 -26.69 15.74 -6.89
C ALA A 451 -26.02 15.71 -5.50
N GLU A 452 -26.72 16.15 -4.45
CA GLU A 452 -26.20 16.07 -3.07
C GLU A 452 -25.91 14.61 -2.64
N ARG A 453 -26.71 13.64 -3.10
CA ARG A 453 -26.52 12.21 -2.80
C ARG A 453 -25.30 11.60 -3.49
N LEU A 454 -24.78 12.28 -4.52
CA LEU A 454 -23.57 11.90 -5.22
C LEU A 454 -22.29 12.46 -4.57
N THR A 455 -22.43 13.29 -3.53
CA THR A 455 -21.30 13.75 -2.74
C THR A 455 -20.64 12.56 -2.05
N ASP A 456 -19.34 12.38 -2.24
CA ASP A 456 -18.56 11.24 -1.75
C ASP A 456 -19.06 9.87 -2.25
N ALA A 457 -19.77 9.84 -3.39
CA ALA A 457 -20.21 8.59 -3.99
C ALA A 457 -19.04 7.75 -4.48
N ASN A 458 -19.27 6.44 -4.56
CA ASN A 458 -18.33 5.49 -5.13
C ASN A 458 -18.81 5.03 -6.49
N LEU A 459 -17.88 4.96 -7.44
CA LEU A 459 -18.06 4.22 -8.67
C LEU A 459 -17.51 2.81 -8.50
N ILE A 460 -18.35 1.82 -8.72
CA ILE A 460 -18.01 0.40 -8.68
C ILE A 460 -18.31 -0.25 -10.03
N ARG A 461 -17.39 -1.10 -10.51
CA ARG A 461 -17.53 -1.82 -11.77
C ARG A 461 -17.48 -3.32 -11.55
N TYR A 462 -18.52 -4.01 -12.01
CA TYR A 462 -18.54 -5.46 -12.17
C TYR A 462 -18.70 -5.75 -13.66
N GLN A 463 -17.65 -6.24 -14.31
CA GLN A 463 -17.62 -6.49 -15.75
C GLN A 463 -18.02 -5.24 -16.56
N GLU A 464 -19.15 -5.30 -17.28
CA GLU A 464 -19.69 -4.20 -18.07
C GLU A 464 -20.64 -3.30 -17.28
N LEU A 465 -21.03 -3.69 -16.07
CA LEU A 465 -21.89 -2.90 -15.21
C LEU A 465 -21.08 -1.89 -14.42
N LYS A 466 -21.56 -0.65 -14.44
CA LYS A 466 -21.04 0.44 -13.65
C LYS A 466 -22.14 0.94 -12.74
N LEU A 467 -21.85 0.94 -11.46
CA LEU A 467 -22.82 1.19 -10.41
C LEU A 467 -22.26 2.33 -9.55
N VAL A 468 -23.09 3.35 -9.32
CA VAL A 468 -22.75 4.45 -8.43
C VAL A 468 -23.53 4.31 -7.15
N PHE A 469 -22.78 4.30 -6.06
CA PHE A 469 -23.31 4.16 -4.72
C PHE A 469 -23.09 5.45 -3.94
N SER A 470 -24.09 5.87 -3.18
CA SER A 470 -23.93 6.94 -2.20
C SER A 470 -22.97 6.51 -1.08
N ARG A 471 -22.59 7.48 -0.24
CA ARG A 471 -21.65 7.27 0.87
C ARG A 471 -22.08 6.17 1.86
N ASP A 472 -23.38 5.97 2.05
CA ASP A 472 -24.00 4.94 2.88
C ASP A 472 -24.04 3.55 2.20
N GLY A 473 -23.59 3.45 0.95
CA GLY A 473 -23.54 2.21 0.19
C GLY A 473 -24.83 1.87 -0.57
N SER A 474 -25.82 2.77 -0.63
CA SER A 474 -27.06 2.57 -1.41
C SER A 474 -26.83 2.83 -2.91
N LEU A 475 -27.42 2.03 -3.81
CA LEU A 475 -27.34 2.26 -5.25
C LEU A 475 -28.10 3.54 -5.60
N VAL A 476 -27.51 4.37 -6.45
CA VAL A 476 -28.09 5.64 -6.93
C VAL A 476 -28.27 5.62 -8.45
N TYR A 477 -27.29 5.08 -9.16
CA TYR A 477 -27.25 5.16 -10.62
C TYR A 477 -26.55 3.93 -11.21
N LEU A 478 -26.95 3.53 -12.41
CA LEU A 478 -26.30 2.44 -13.14
C LEU A 478 -26.03 2.79 -14.60
N GLY A 479 -25.01 2.15 -15.17
CA GLY A 479 -24.65 2.22 -16.57
C GLY A 479 -24.12 0.89 -17.10
N ILE A 480 -24.28 0.66 -18.40
CA ILE A 480 -23.89 -0.56 -19.10
C ILE A 480 -22.87 -0.21 -20.18
N GLY A 481 -21.71 -0.86 -20.14
CA GLY A 481 -20.72 -0.85 -21.21
C GLY A 481 -19.26 -0.67 -20.76
N SER A 482 -18.36 -0.96 -21.68
CA SER A 482 -16.90 -1.03 -21.43
C SER A 482 -16.15 0.30 -21.53
N LYS A 483 -16.76 1.36 -22.10
CA LYS A 483 -16.13 2.68 -22.30
C LYS A 483 -16.48 3.66 -21.18
N ALA A 484 -15.64 4.68 -20.95
CA ALA A 484 -15.79 5.71 -19.91
C ALA A 484 -17.23 6.25 -19.76
N TRP A 485 -17.62 6.66 -18.53
CA TRP A 485 -18.96 7.15 -18.18
C TRP A 485 -19.49 8.26 -19.09
N MET A 486 -18.58 9.08 -19.61
CA MET A 486 -18.88 10.09 -20.60
C MET A 486 -18.07 9.85 -21.88
N PRO A 487 -18.59 10.29 -23.05
CA PRO A 487 -17.76 10.40 -24.23
C PRO A 487 -16.55 11.27 -23.88
N THR A 488 -15.38 10.65 -23.81
CA THR A 488 -14.09 11.34 -23.61
C THR A 488 -14.02 12.52 -24.58
N ILE A 489 -13.97 13.74 -24.03
CA ILE A 489 -13.60 14.94 -24.78
C ILE A 489 -12.19 14.67 -25.31
N ARG A 490 -12.07 14.41 -26.60
CA ARG A 490 -10.79 14.30 -27.30
C ARG A 490 -10.48 15.61 -27.99
#